data_AF-A0A6B2SIQ4-F1
#
_entry.id   AF-A0A6B2SIQ4-F1
#
_cell.length_a   1.000
_cell.length_b   1.000
_cell.length_c   1.000
_cell.angle_alpha   90.00
_cell.angle_beta   90.00
_cell.angle_gamma   90.00
#
_symmetry.space_group_name_H-M   'P 1'
#
loop_
_entity.id
_entity.type
_entity.pdbx_description
1 polymer ?
#
loop_
_entity_poly.entity_id
_entity_poly.type
_entity_poly.pdbx_seq_one_letter_code
_entity_poly.pdbx_strand_id
1 'polypeptide(L)' 'LLAALAERPDVVKPNVEELAEAVGRPLATVGDAVAAAEELRKAGAHAVLASLGADGQLLVDASGTYFASAPVAAVR' A
#
# COMPACT_ATOMS: atom_id res chain seq x y z
N LEU A 1 1.68 7.88 -9.40
CA LEU A 1 1.91 7.67 -7.94
C LEU A 1 3.05 8.53 -7.40
N LEU A 2 4.30 8.28 -7.80
CA LEU A 2 5.49 8.93 -7.21
C LEU A 2 5.46 10.47 -7.22
N ALA A 3 5.01 11.09 -8.31
CA ALA A 3 4.90 12.55 -8.40
C ALA A 3 4.01 13.18 -7.32
N ALA A 4 2.96 12.46 -6.88
CA ALA A 4 2.06 12.97 -5.84
C ALA A 4 2.70 12.97 -4.45
N LEU A 5 3.72 12.13 -4.20
CA LEU A 5 4.33 12.01 -2.87
C LEU A 5 5.04 13.30 -2.44
N ALA A 6 5.57 14.08 -3.40
CA ALA A 6 6.17 15.39 -3.12
C ALA A 6 5.20 16.39 -2.47
N GLU A 7 3.89 16.25 -2.75
CA GLU A 7 2.82 17.09 -2.19
C GLU A 7 2.35 16.61 -0.80
N ARG A 8 2.99 15.57 -0.25
CA ARG A 8 2.71 15.00 1.08
C ARG A 8 1.22 14.66 1.31
N PRO A 9 0.62 13.80 0.48
CA PRO A 9 -0.77 13.44 0.62
C PRO A 9 -1.04 12.74 1.95
N ASP A 10 -2.22 12.97 2.51
CA ASP A 10 -2.68 12.27 3.72
C ASP A 10 -2.69 10.76 3.51
N VAL A 11 -3.18 10.30 2.34
CA VAL A 11 -3.27 8.89 2.00
C VAL A 11 -2.96 8.68 0.52
N VAL A 12 -2.21 7.62 0.21
CA VAL A 12 -2.16 7.03 -1.14
C VAL A 12 -2.67 5.60 -1.11
N LYS A 13 -3.37 5.18 -2.17
CA LYS A 13 -3.98 3.84 -2.25
C LYS A 13 -3.51 3.03 -3.47
N PRO A 14 -2.23 2.64 -3.53
CA PRO A 14 -1.75 1.82 -4.64
C PRO A 14 -2.37 0.41 -4.60
N ASN A 15 -2.49 -0.25 -5.76
CA ASN A 15 -2.56 -1.71 -5.80
C ASN A 15 -1.16 -2.35 -5.75
N VAL A 16 -1.07 -3.67 -5.75
CA VAL A 16 0.21 -4.38 -5.64
C VAL A 16 1.12 -4.13 -6.85
N GLU A 17 0.56 -3.99 -8.05
CA GLU A 17 1.29 -3.70 -9.28
C GLU A 17 1.90 -2.29 -9.25
N GLU A 18 1.10 -1.28 -8.90
CA GLU A 18 1.54 0.11 -8.74
C GLU A 18 2.57 0.26 -7.62
N LEU A 19 2.40 -0.50 -6.53
CA LEU A 19 3.34 -0.50 -5.41
C LEU A 19 4.69 -1.10 -5.85
N ALA A 20 4.68 -2.24 -6.56
CA ALA A 20 5.87 -2.88 -7.10
C ALA A 20 6.60 -1.98 -8.12
N GLU A 21 5.86 -1.32 -9.00
CA GLU A 21 6.39 -0.34 -9.95
C GLU A 21 7.06 0.84 -9.23
N ALA A 22 6.40 1.38 -8.20
CA ALA A 22 6.90 2.52 -7.44
C ALA A 22 8.24 2.24 -6.73
N VAL A 23 8.46 1.01 -6.26
CA VAL A 23 9.72 0.62 -5.60
C VAL A 23 10.70 -0.12 -6.53
N GLY A 24 10.34 -0.26 -7.81
CA GLY A 24 11.21 -0.84 -8.84
C GLY A 24 11.57 -2.32 -8.65
N ARG A 25 10.74 -3.10 -7.94
CA ARG A 25 11.01 -4.52 -7.63
C ARG A 25 9.72 -5.32 -7.42
N PRO A 26 9.72 -6.63 -7.71
CA PRO A 26 8.56 -7.48 -7.43
C PRO A 26 8.32 -7.62 -5.91
N LEU A 27 7.06 -7.81 -5.54
CA LEU A 27 6.62 -8.03 -4.16
C LEU A 27 6.02 -9.44 -4.08
N ALA A 28 6.66 -10.34 -3.32
CA ALA A 28 6.25 -11.74 -3.25
C ALA A 28 5.48 -12.06 -1.95
N THR A 29 5.62 -11.21 -0.94
CA THR A 29 5.05 -11.42 0.39
C THR A 29 4.39 -10.14 0.91
N VAL A 30 3.52 -10.29 1.91
CA VAL A 30 2.99 -9.15 2.67
C VAL A 30 4.13 -8.34 3.31
N GLY A 31 5.23 -9.00 3.71
CA GLY A 31 6.43 -8.33 4.22
C GLY A 31 7.07 -7.40 3.19
N ASP A 32 7.14 -7.81 1.92
CA ASP A 32 7.63 -6.96 0.84
C ASP A 32 6.72 -5.75 0.62
N ALA A 33 5.40 -5.96 0.67
CA ALA A 33 4.42 -4.88 0.56
C ALA A 33 4.52 -3.89 1.73
N VAL A 34 4.79 -4.35 2.96
CA VAL A 34 5.06 -3.48 4.11
C VAL A 34 6.31 -2.65 3.88
N ALA A 35 7.42 -3.26 3.46
CA ALA A 35 8.65 -2.54 3.18
C ALA A 35 8.47 -1.50 2.08
N ALA A 36 7.73 -1.84 1.02
CA ALA A 36 7.43 -0.92 -0.07
C ALA A 36 6.53 0.23 0.37
N ALA A 37 5.47 -0.04 1.15
CA ALA A 37 4.60 0.99 1.70
C ALA A 37 5.38 1.97 2.60
N GLU A 38 6.32 1.48 3.43
CA GLU A 38 7.19 2.34 4.23
C GLU A 38 8.11 3.22 3.38
N GLU A 39 8.56 2.74 2.22
CA GLU A 39 9.32 3.58 1.26
C GLU A 39 8.46 4.73 0.71
N LEU A 40 7.20 4.47 0.37
CA LEU A 40 6.27 5.52 -0.06
C LEU A 40 5.96 6.53 1.05
N ARG A 41 5.88 6.08 2.30
CA ARG A 41 5.72 6.98 3.46
C ARG A 41 6.94 7.87 3.66
N LYS A 42 8.14 7.29 3.59
CA LYS A 42 9.40 8.06 3.63
C LYS A 42 9.51 9.05 2.47
N ALA A 43 8.93 8.73 1.32
CA ALA A 43 8.88 9.61 0.15
C ALA A 43 7.81 10.71 0.24
N GLY A 44 6.85 10.64 1.18
CA GLY A 44 5.99 11.76 1.53
C GLY A 44 4.54 11.43 1.93
N ALA A 45 4.05 10.20 1.69
CA ALA A 45 2.70 9.84 2.11
C ALA A 45 2.58 9.74 3.64
N HIS A 46 1.52 10.31 4.23
CA HIS A 46 1.28 10.12 5.66
C HIS A 46 0.81 8.68 5.97
N ALA A 47 -0.08 8.15 5.13
CA ALA A 47 -0.52 6.76 5.15
C ALA A 47 -0.51 6.12 3.75
N VAL A 48 -0.28 4.81 3.71
CA VAL A 48 -0.36 3.98 2.49
C VAL A 48 -1.38 2.88 2.73
N LEU A 49 -2.46 2.87 1.95
CA LEU A 49 -3.47 1.81 1.94
C LEU A 49 -3.29 0.96 0.68
N ALA A 50 -2.42 -0.04 0.73
CA ALA A 50 -2.15 -0.91 -0.41
C ALA A 50 -3.21 -2.01 -0.53
N SER A 51 -3.81 -2.16 -1.70
CA SER A 51 -4.69 -3.30 -2.00
C SER A 51 -3.90 -4.44 -2.62
N LEU A 52 -4.03 -5.65 -2.05
CA LEU A 52 -3.29 -6.86 -2.43
C LEU A 52 -4.21 -7.87 -3.14
N GLY A 53 -5.20 -7.37 -3.88
CA GLY A 53 -6.17 -8.21 -4.59
C GLY A 53 -7.01 -9.08 -3.65
N ALA A 54 -7.07 -10.39 -3.93
CA ALA A 54 -7.84 -11.35 -3.13
C ALA A 54 -7.26 -11.57 -1.73
N ASP A 55 -5.97 -11.27 -1.52
CA ASP A 55 -5.31 -11.48 -0.24
C ASP A 55 -5.76 -10.46 0.82
N GLY A 56 -6.21 -9.27 0.39
CA GLY A 56 -6.77 -8.25 1.28
C GLY A 56 -6.18 -6.86 1.08
N GLN A 57 -6.09 -6.11 2.17
CA GLN A 57 -5.54 -4.75 2.21
C GLN A 57 -4.52 -4.60 3.34
N LEU A 58 -3.53 -3.76 3.08
CA LEU A 58 -2.47 -3.38 3.99
C LEU A 58 -2.52 -1.87 4.22
N LEU A 59 -2.68 -1.45 5.47
CA LEU A 59 -2.52 -0.07 5.90
C LEU A 59 -1.18 0.08 6.62
N VAL A 60 -0.38 1.06 6.21
CA VAL A 60 0.81 1.50 6.94
C VAL A 60 0.69 2.99 7.21
N ASP A 61 0.76 3.38 8.49
CA ASP A 61 0.70 4.78 8.91
C ASP A 61 1.54 5.02 10.20
N ALA A 62 1.34 6.16 10.87
CA ALA A 62 2.08 6.51 12.08
C ALA A 62 1.68 5.68 13.31
N SER A 63 0.51 5.03 13.30
CA SER A 63 0.02 4.18 14.37
C SER A 63 0.48 2.73 14.24
N GLY A 64 0.85 2.31 13.01
CA GLY A 64 1.51 1.04 12.77
C GLY A 64 1.15 0.43 11.42
N THR A 65 1.19 -0.90 11.39
CA THR A 65 0.94 -1.72 10.21
C THR A 65 -0.24 -2.65 10.47
N TYR A 66 -1.25 -2.58 9.63
CA TYR A 66 -2.49 -3.33 9.76
C TYR A 66 -2.77 -4.08 8.46
N PHE A 67 -3.09 -5.37 8.58
CA PHE A 67 -3.50 -6.19 7.46
C PHE A 67 -4.90 -6.75 7.72
N ALA A 68 -5.78 -6.66 6.73
CA ALA A 68 -7.14 -7.15 6.82
C ALA A 68 -7.61 -7.75 5.50
N SER A 69 -8.40 -8.82 5.57
CA SER A 69 -9.13 -9.38 4.44
C SER A 69 -10.64 -9.23 4.67
N ALA A 70 -11.39 -9.06 3.59
CA ALA A 70 -12.84 -8.89 3.62
C ALA A 70 -13.48 -9.73 2.51
N PRO A 71 -13.76 -11.02 2.76
CA PRO A 71 -14.39 -11.88 1.76
C PRO A 71 -15.84 -11.45 1.51
N VAL A 72 -16.21 -11.33 0.22
CA VAL A 72 -17.58 -10.97 -0.20
C VAL A 72 -18.16 -12.11 -1.03
N ALA A 73 -19.28 -12.68 -0.57
CA ALA A 73 -19.95 -13.81 -1.24
C ALA A 73 -20.81 -13.37 -2.44
N ALA A 74 -21.28 -12.13 -2.46
CA ALA A 74 -22.04 -11.55 -3.55
C ALA A 74 -21.91 -10.02 -3.54
N VAL A 75 -21.69 -9.42 -4.71
CA VAL A 75 -21.84 -7.98 -4.90
C VAL A 75 -23.32 -7.70 -5.11
N ARG A 76 -23.87 -6.76 -4.33
CA ARG A 76 -25.25 -6.28 -4.49
C ARG A 76 -25.25 -4.90 -5.10
#